data_AF-A0A960HWX9-F1
#
_entry.id   AF-A0A960HWX9-F1
#
_cell.length_a   1.000
_cell.length_b   1.000
_cell.length_c   1.000
_cell.angle_alpha   90.00
_cell.angle_beta   90.00
_cell.angle_gamma   90.00
#
_symmetry.space_group_name_H-M   'P 1'
#
loop_
_entity.id
_entity.type
_entity.pdbx_description
1 polymer ?
#
loop_
_entity_poly.entity_id
_entity_poly.type
_entity_poly.pdbx_seq_one_letter_code
_entity_poly.pdbx_strand_id
1 'polypeptide(L)'
;WRTLQAAERSPAGAPSLTVGEVDAALTALAALAGPGSGTARLELVGDLLGRATEAEARFVARLLGGELRQGANAGVMTDAVARAAGVPAATVRRAVMLGGRLDVVARLALTEGRAALEAQSLEVGRPLQPMLASTAASVAEAVADLGTAAVEWKLDGIRIQVHRDGD
;
A
#
# COMPACT_ATOMS: atom_id res chain seq x y z
N TRP A 1 -0.68 9.06 -19.52
CA TRP A 1 -1.10 10.38 -20.04
C TRP A 1 -2.09 10.34 -21.20
N ARG A 2 -1.79 9.70 -22.35
CA ARG A 2 -2.72 9.73 -23.51
C ARG A 2 -4.13 9.22 -23.22
N THR A 3 -4.28 8.14 -22.44
CA THR A 3 -5.60 7.62 -22.04
C THR A 3 -6.39 8.59 -21.17
N LEU A 4 -5.74 9.25 -20.21
CA LEU A 4 -6.40 10.24 -19.33
C LEU A 4 -6.84 11.48 -20.10
N GLN A 5 -6.00 11.98 -21.02
CA GLN A 5 -6.36 13.09 -21.90
C GLN A 5 -7.52 12.73 -22.84
N ALA A 6 -7.50 11.54 -23.44
CA ALA A 6 -8.56 11.09 -24.34
C ALA A 6 -9.88 10.73 -23.62
N ALA A 7 -9.80 10.40 -22.33
CA ALA A 7 -10.94 10.12 -21.47
C ALA A 7 -11.53 11.38 -20.82
N GLU A 8 -10.98 12.58 -21.08
CA GLU A 8 -11.50 13.81 -20.49
C GLU A 8 -12.95 14.05 -20.93
N ARG A 9 -13.79 14.43 -19.96
CA ARG A 9 -15.22 14.72 -20.12
C ARG A 9 -15.55 16.01 -19.37
N SER A 10 -16.65 16.64 -19.73
CA SER A 10 -17.18 17.77 -18.95
C SER A 10 -17.44 17.32 -17.51
N PRO A 11 -16.86 17.98 -16.49
CA PRO A 11 -17.09 17.62 -15.10
C PRO A 11 -18.54 17.78 -14.67
N ALA A 12 -18.97 17.00 -13.69
CA ALA A 12 -20.28 17.14 -13.08
C ALA A 12 -20.38 18.44 -12.26
N GLY A 13 -21.56 19.06 -12.24
CA GLY A 13 -21.81 20.29 -11.49
C GLY A 13 -21.97 20.09 -9.97
N ALA A 14 -22.16 18.85 -9.52
CA ALA A 14 -22.34 18.49 -8.11
C ALA A 14 -21.72 17.13 -7.81
N PRO A 15 -21.22 16.90 -6.57
CA PRO A 15 -20.62 15.64 -6.19
C PRO A 15 -21.67 14.53 -6.14
N SER A 16 -21.36 13.39 -6.76
CA SER A 16 -22.22 12.20 -6.76
C SER A 16 -21.45 10.90 -6.54
N LEU A 17 -20.12 10.94 -6.66
CA LEU A 17 -19.27 9.77 -6.52
C LEU A 17 -19.02 9.43 -5.07
N THR A 18 -19.13 8.15 -4.74
CA THR A 18 -18.69 7.60 -3.47
C THR A 18 -17.29 6.97 -3.62
N VAL A 19 -16.56 6.86 -2.51
CA VAL A 19 -15.25 6.17 -2.49
C VAL A 19 -15.39 4.72 -2.97
N GLY A 20 -16.49 4.05 -2.62
CA GLY A 20 -16.75 2.67 -3.05
C GLY A 20 -16.97 2.53 -4.56
N GLU A 21 -17.62 3.50 -5.21
CA GLU A 21 -17.76 3.50 -6.67
C GLU A 21 -16.43 3.75 -7.38
N VAL A 22 -15.58 4.63 -6.83
CA VAL A 22 -14.23 4.85 -7.36
C VAL A 22 -13.41 3.57 -7.24
N ASP A 23 -13.41 2.92 -6.06
CA ASP A 23 -12.71 1.65 -5.84
C ASP A 23 -13.18 0.53 -6.78
N ALA A 24 -14.49 0.39 -6.96
CA ALA A 24 -15.07 -0.58 -7.89
C ALA A 24 -14.64 -0.30 -9.34
N ALA A 25 -14.65 0.97 -9.77
CA ALA A 25 -14.20 1.36 -11.09
C ALA A 25 -12.71 1.05 -11.30
N LEU A 26 -11.85 1.36 -10.32
CA LEU A 26 -10.41 1.07 -10.39
C LEU A 26 -10.13 -0.44 -10.39
N THR A 27 -10.89 -1.22 -9.63
CA THR A 27 -10.81 -2.69 -9.63
C THR A 27 -11.18 -3.26 -10.99
N ALA A 28 -12.27 -2.78 -11.58
CA ALA A 28 -12.68 -3.17 -12.94
C ALA A 28 -11.62 -2.76 -13.98
N LEU A 29 -11.05 -1.55 -13.86
CA LEU A 29 -9.98 -1.06 -14.73
C LEU A 29 -8.75 -1.98 -14.69
N ALA A 30 -8.35 -2.43 -13.50
CA ALA A 30 -7.20 -3.31 -13.29
C ALA A 30 -7.41 -4.70 -13.90
N ALA A 31 -8.66 -5.18 -13.95
CA ALA A 31 -9.02 -6.47 -14.53
C ALA A 31 -9.05 -6.47 -16.08
N LEU A 32 -9.07 -5.30 -16.73
CA LEU A 32 -9.14 -5.21 -18.20
C LEU A 32 -7.83 -5.65 -18.86
N ALA A 33 -7.92 -6.70 -19.67
CA ALA A 33 -6.83 -7.24 -20.48
C ALA A 33 -7.34 -7.74 -21.85
N GLY A 34 -6.41 -7.99 -22.78
CA GLY A 34 -6.72 -8.54 -24.11
C GLY A 34 -7.16 -7.50 -25.15
N PRO A 35 -7.56 -7.96 -26.36
CA PRO A 35 -8.02 -7.10 -27.45
C PRO A 35 -9.23 -6.25 -27.03
N GLY A 36 -9.26 -4.98 -27.45
CA GLY A 36 -10.34 -4.05 -27.10
C GLY A 36 -10.24 -3.42 -25.70
N SER A 37 -9.33 -3.90 -24.84
CA SER A 37 -9.13 -3.32 -23.49
C SER A 37 -8.77 -1.83 -23.50
N GLY A 38 -8.11 -1.33 -24.56
CA GLY A 38 -7.82 0.09 -24.72
C GLY A 38 -9.08 0.97 -24.77
N THR A 39 -10.08 0.56 -25.55
CA THR A 39 -11.36 1.27 -25.67
C THR A 39 -12.15 1.17 -24.36
N ALA A 40 -12.25 -0.02 -23.78
CA ALA A 40 -12.94 -0.23 -22.51
C ALA A 40 -12.32 0.60 -21.36
N ARG A 41 -10.99 0.75 -21.33
CA ARG A 41 -10.29 1.63 -20.37
C ARG A 41 -10.66 3.10 -20.58
N LEU A 42 -10.76 3.55 -21.83
CA LEU A 42 -11.15 4.94 -22.14
C LEU A 42 -12.58 5.24 -21.72
N GLU A 43 -13.51 4.31 -21.99
CA GLU A 43 -14.92 4.43 -21.60
C GLU A 43 -15.05 4.48 -20.08
N LEU A 44 -14.49 3.48 -19.37
CA LEU A 44 -14.62 3.40 -17.92
C LEU A 44 -14.00 4.60 -17.20
N VAL A 45 -12.81 5.05 -17.62
CA VAL A 45 -12.19 6.25 -17.05
C VAL A 45 -13.00 7.50 -17.41
N GLY A 46 -13.53 7.58 -18.64
CA GLY A 46 -14.35 8.70 -19.06
C GLY A 46 -15.65 8.82 -18.27
N ASP A 47 -16.32 7.70 -18.02
CA ASP A 47 -17.54 7.66 -17.21
C ASP A 47 -17.27 8.07 -15.76
N LEU A 48 -16.17 7.59 -15.19
CA LEU A 48 -15.75 7.98 -13.84
C LEU A 48 -15.46 9.49 -13.76
N LEU A 49 -14.69 10.03 -14.70
CA LEU A 49 -14.33 11.45 -14.71
C LEU A 49 -15.51 12.37 -15.05
N GLY A 50 -16.45 11.93 -15.89
CA GLY A 50 -17.65 12.69 -16.23
C GLY A 50 -18.65 12.81 -15.08
N ARG A 51 -18.66 11.84 -14.15
CA ARG A 51 -19.46 11.89 -12.92
C ARG A 51 -18.80 12.68 -11.79
N ALA A 52 -17.50 12.92 -11.89
CA ALA A 52 -16.71 13.66 -10.92
C ALA A 52 -16.88 15.17 -11.12
N THR A 53 -16.93 15.92 -10.02
CA THR A 53 -16.71 17.37 -10.06
C THR A 53 -15.30 17.68 -10.56
N GLU A 54 -15.03 18.93 -10.93
CA GLU A 54 -13.70 19.32 -11.43
C GLU A 54 -12.57 18.97 -10.44
N ALA A 55 -12.80 19.21 -9.14
CA ALA A 55 -11.83 18.92 -8.09
C ALA A 55 -11.60 17.40 -7.93
N GLU A 56 -12.67 16.60 -7.97
CA GLU A 56 -12.61 15.14 -7.89
C GLU A 56 -11.93 14.55 -9.13
N ALA A 57 -12.30 15.01 -10.34
CA ALA A 57 -11.70 14.56 -11.60
C ALA A 57 -10.19 14.84 -11.62
N ARG A 58 -9.78 16.04 -11.18
CA ARG A 58 -8.36 16.41 -11.04
C ARG A 58 -7.63 15.51 -10.04
N PHE A 59 -8.26 15.20 -8.92
CA PHE A 59 -7.68 14.31 -7.92
C PHE A 59 -7.53 12.87 -8.46
N VAL A 60 -8.58 12.31 -9.06
CA VAL A 60 -8.59 10.96 -9.63
C VAL A 60 -7.57 10.83 -10.77
N ALA A 61 -7.48 11.83 -11.65
CA ALA A 61 -6.49 11.84 -12.72
C ALA A 61 -5.05 11.82 -12.17
N ARG A 62 -4.77 12.61 -11.12
CA ARG A 62 -3.46 12.60 -10.44
C ARG A 62 -3.20 11.30 -9.69
N LEU A 63 -4.23 10.67 -9.11
CA LEU A 63 -4.14 9.36 -8.47
C LEU A 63 -3.75 8.29 -9.50
N LEU A 64 -4.48 8.21 -10.61
CA LEU A 64 -4.21 7.29 -11.72
C LEU A 64 -2.85 7.53 -12.37
N GLY A 65 -2.40 8.78 -12.44
CA GLY A 65 -1.10 9.16 -12.98
C GLY A 65 0.09 8.94 -12.02
N GLY A 66 -0.15 8.66 -10.73
CA GLY A 66 0.91 8.60 -9.72
C GLY A 66 1.49 9.96 -9.33
N GLU A 67 0.74 11.05 -9.54
CA GLU A 67 1.21 12.44 -9.41
C GLU A 67 0.58 13.20 -8.21
N LEU A 68 0.02 12.49 -7.23
CA LEU A 68 -0.62 13.12 -6.05
C LEU A 68 0.36 13.93 -5.19
N ARG A 69 1.60 13.45 -5.02
CA ARG A 69 2.67 14.14 -4.26
C ARG A 69 2.24 14.65 -2.86
N GLN A 70 1.36 13.92 -2.19
CA GLN A 70 0.75 14.34 -0.92
C GLN A 70 1.58 14.03 0.34
N GLY A 71 2.74 13.39 0.20
CA GLY A 71 3.63 13.05 1.33
C GLY A 71 3.11 11.94 2.27
N ALA A 72 1.96 11.35 1.99
CA ALA A 72 1.36 10.27 2.78
C ALA A 72 2.03 8.91 2.49
N ASN A 73 3.26 8.73 3.00
CA ASN A 73 3.96 7.45 2.91
C ASN A 73 3.43 6.42 3.93
N ALA A 74 3.88 5.17 3.83
CA ALA A 74 3.42 4.09 4.70
C ALA A 74 3.66 4.35 6.20
N GLY A 75 4.75 5.03 6.57
CA GLY A 75 5.04 5.41 7.95
C GLY A 75 4.03 6.43 8.50
N VAL A 76 3.78 7.50 7.74
CA VAL A 76 2.78 8.53 8.06
C VAL A 76 1.39 7.91 8.20
N MET A 77 1.02 7.02 7.28
CA MET A 77 -0.28 6.34 7.33
C MET A 77 -0.39 5.38 8.51
N THR A 78 0.70 4.70 8.87
CA THR A 78 0.73 3.83 10.06
C THR A 78 0.46 4.63 11.35
N ASP A 79 1.09 5.79 11.51
CA ASP A 79 0.87 6.66 12.66
C ASP A 79 -0.54 7.27 12.66
N ALA A 80 -1.09 7.60 11.48
CA ALA A 80 -2.45 8.08 11.34
C ALA A 80 -3.49 7.03 11.75
N VAL A 81 -3.31 5.77 11.33
CA VAL A 81 -4.15 4.63 11.73
C VAL A 81 -4.09 4.41 13.24
N ALA A 82 -2.90 4.43 13.83
CA ALA A 82 -2.73 4.28 15.27
C ALA A 82 -3.50 5.35 16.05
N ARG A 83 -3.41 6.61 15.60
CA ARG A 83 -4.16 7.72 16.19
C ARG A 83 -5.67 7.55 16.02
N ALA A 84 -6.14 7.19 14.83
CA ALA A 84 -7.57 7.03 14.53
C ALA A 84 -8.20 5.88 15.33
N ALA A 85 -7.47 4.78 15.52
CA ALA A 85 -7.92 3.62 16.28
C ALA A 85 -7.66 3.73 17.81
N GLY A 86 -6.96 4.78 18.27
CA GLY A 86 -6.63 4.95 19.69
C GLY A 86 -5.68 3.87 20.24
N VAL A 87 -4.80 3.31 19.41
CA VAL A 87 -3.87 2.23 19.78
C VAL A 87 -2.41 2.69 19.69
N PRO A 88 -1.47 2.04 20.41
CA PRO A 88 -0.06 2.39 20.28
C PRO A 88 0.47 2.19 18.86
N ALA A 89 1.22 3.17 18.34
CA ALA A 89 1.81 3.09 17.00
C ALA A 89 2.75 1.89 16.82
N ALA A 90 3.44 1.48 17.90
CA ALA A 90 4.27 0.27 17.89
C ALA A 90 3.47 -1.01 17.61
N THR A 91 2.23 -1.10 18.12
CA THR A 91 1.34 -2.24 17.88
C THR A 91 0.91 -2.30 16.42
N VAL A 92 0.54 -1.16 15.82
CA VAL A 92 0.20 -1.09 14.39
C VAL A 92 1.42 -1.42 13.53
N ARG A 93 2.59 -0.82 13.82
CA ARG A 93 3.84 -1.13 13.11
C ARG A 93 4.17 -2.62 13.14
N ARG A 94 4.06 -3.27 14.31
CA ARG A 94 4.27 -4.72 14.43
C ARG A 94 3.29 -5.50 13.57
N ALA A 95 2.00 -5.16 13.61
CA ALA A 95 0.99 -5.82 12.78
C ALA A 95 1.26 -5.65 11.27
N VAL A 96 1.70 -4.47 10.82
CA VAL A 96 2.11 -4.24 9.43
C VAL A 96 3.38 -5.03 9.07
N MET A 97 4.35 -5.11 9.97
CA MET A 97 5.58 -5.89 9.77
C MET A 97 5.27 -7.38 9.55
N LEU A 98 4.33 -7.94 10.32
CA LEU A 98 3.94 -9.35 10.20
C LEU A 98 2.94 -9.60 9.07
N GLY A 99 2.02 -8.66 8.85
CA GLY A 99 0.91 -8.81 7.91
C GLY A 99 1.18 -8.27 6.50
N GLY A 100 2.27 -7.53 6.28
CA GLY A 100 2.68 -7.02 4.97
C GLY A 100 1.73 -6.00 4.31
N ARG A 101 0.55 -5.74 4.87
CA ARG A 101 -0.54 -4.96 4.27
C ARG A 101 -1.15 -3.98 5.26
N LEU A 102 -0.90 -2.69 5.05
CA LEU A 102 -1.40 -1.63 5.92
C LEU A 102 -2.93 -1.49 5.88
N ASP A 103 -3.56 -1.74 4.73
CA ASP A 103 -5.01 -1.65 4.56
C ASP A 103 -5.74 -2.69 5.43
N VAL A 104 -5.26 -3.94 5.47
CA VAL A 104 -5.80 -4.99 6.33
C VAL A 104 -5.62 -4.64 7.80
N VAL A 105 -4.44 -4.14 8.17
CA VAL A 105 -4.13 -3.72 9.54
C VAL A 105 -4.97 -2.52 9.96
N ALA A 106 -5.22 -1.57 9.06
CA ALA A 106 -6.04 -0.39 9.32
C ALA A 106 -7.49 -0.77 9.61
N ARG A 107 -8.08 -1.66 8.79
CA ARG A 107 -9.41 -2.22 9.05
C ARG A 107 -9.44 -2.87 10.42
N LEU A 108 -8.51 -3.78 10.69
CA LEU A 108 -8.42 -4.53 11.94
C LEU A 108 -8.33 -3.60 13.16
N ALA A 109 -7.47 -2.58 13.10
CA ALA A 109 -7.31 -1.59 14.15
C ALA A 109 -8.61 -0.82 14.43
N LEU A 110 -9.30 -0.39 13.36
CA LEU A 110 -10.50 0.44 13.46
C LEU A 110 -11.75 -0.35 13.85
N THR A 111 -11.84 -1.64 13.51
CA THR A 111 -13.05 -2.45 13.77
C THR A 111 -12.91 -3.38 14.98
N GLU A 112 -11.71 -3.87 15.27
CA GLU A 112 -11.46 -4.92 16.28
C GLU A 112 -10.45 -4.49 17.35
N GLY A 113 -9.73 -3.37 17.14
CA GLY A 113 -8.90 -2.74 18.14
C GLY A 113 -7.58 -3.46 18.44
N ARG A 114 -7.00 -3.13 19.60
CA ARG A 114 -5.64 -3.53 19.97
C ARG A 114 -5.42 -5.04 20.07
N ALA A 115 -6.36 -5.77 20.69
CA ALA A 115 -6.22 -7.20 20.91
C ALA A 115 -6.08 -7.97 19.58
N ALA A 116 -6.85 -7.56 18.57
CA ALA A 116 -6.80 -8.17 17.24
C ALA A 116 -5.47 -7.91 16.52
N LEU A 117 -4.89 -6.71 16.69
CA LEU A 117 -3.55 -6.39 16.19
C LEU A 117 -2.46 -7.23 16.88
N GLU A 118 -2.55 -7.44 18.18
CA GLU A 118 -1.59 -8.22 18.95
C GLU A 118 -1.65 -9.72 18.59
N ALA A 119 -2.85 -10.21 18.25
CA ALA A 119 -3.07 -11.57 17.77
C ALA A 119 -2.52 -11.85 16.36
N GLN A 120 -2.09 -10.82 15.60
CA GLN A 120 -1.47 -11.05 14.30
C GLN A 120 -0.16 -11.85 14.43
N SER A 121 -0.07 -12.90 13.62
CA SER A 121 1.08 -13.79 13.50
C SER A 121 1.57 -13.87 12.05
N LEU A 122 2.66 -14.60 11.82
CA LEU A 122 3.10 -14.93 10.47
C LEU A 122 2.08 -15.87 9.80
N GLU A 123 1.88 -15.68 8.50
CA GLU A 123 0.99 -16.48 7.65
C GLU A 123 1.71 -16.80 6.34
N VAL A 124 1.69 -18.07 5.93
CA VAL A 124 2.30 -18.49 4.65
C VAL A 124 1.58 -17.79 3.50
N GLY A 125 2.33 -17.37 2.48
CA GLY A 125 1.81 -16.58 1.35
C GLY A 125 1.67 -15.07 1.62
N ARG A 126 1.82 -14.63 2.89
CA ARG A 126 1.79 -13.21 3.27
C ARG A 126 3.20 -12.73 3.60
N PRO A 127 3.79 -11.83 2.79
CA PRO A 127 5.17 -11.40 3.01
C PRO A 127 5.29 -10.58 4.31
N LEU A 128 6.29 -10.90 5.13
CA LEU A 128 6.70 -10.05 6.24
C LEU A 128 7.69 -9.00 5.77
N GLN A 129 7.71 -7.84 6.43
CA GLN A 129 8.72 -6.82 6.16
C GLN A 129 10.10 -7.35 6.55
N PRO A 130 11.12 -7.19 5.69
CA PRO A 130 12.45 -7.72 5.95
C PRO A 130 13.09 -6.99 7.14
N MET A 131 13.66 -7.75 8.07
CA MET A 131 14.57 -7.19 9.07
C MET A 131 15.77 -6.55 8.35
N LEU A 132 16.03 -5.28 8.63
CA LEU A 132 17.16 -4.53 8.09
C LEU A 132 18.36 -4.61 9.03
N ALA A 133 19.55 -4.34 8.50
CA ALA A 133 20.79 -4.29 9.27
C ALA A 133 21.27 -2.84 9.37
N SER A 134 21.81 -2.47 10.54
CA SER A 134 22.60 -1.25 10.70
C SER A 134 24.03 -1.50 10.23
N THR A 135 24.69 -0.44 9.74
CA THR A 135 26.12 -0.48 9.40
C THR A 135 26.97 -0.23 10.63
N ALA A 136 28.12 -0.89 10.73
CA ALA A 136 29.21 -0.54 11.64
C ALA A 136 30.41 -0.04 10.83
N ALA A 137 31.26 0.81 11.41
CA ALA A 137 32.44 1.34 10.71
C ALA A 137 33.58 0.31 10.65
N SER A 138 33.59 -0.69 11.53
CA SER A 138 34.55 -1.78 11.49
C SER A 138 33.99 -3.09 12.07
N VAL A 139 34.65 -4.21 11.79
CA VAL A 139 34.33 -5.51 12.39
C VAL A 139 34.54 -5.48 13.91
N ALA A 140 35.59 -4.81 14.40
CA ALA A 140 35.88 -4.71 15.83
C ALA A 140 34.78 -3.97 16.59
N GLU A 141 34.28 -2.87 16.03
CA GLU A 141 33.14 -2.13 16.57
C GLU A 141 31.87 -2.98 16.57
N ALA A 142 31.55 -3.64 15.46
CA ALA A 142 30.38 -4.50 15.37
C ALA A 142 30.38 -5.63 16.42
N VAL A 143 31.53 -6.27 16.62
CA VAL A 143 31.69 -7.34 17.61
C VAL A 143 31.64 -6.80 19.04
N ALA A 144 32.19 -5.60 19.30
CA ALA A 144 32.09 -4.97 20.61
C ALA A 144 30.64 -4.62 20.97
N ASP A 145 29.86 -4.11 20.01
CA ASP A 145 28.45 -3.74 20.20
C ASP A 145 27.54 -4.97 20.36
N LEU A 146 27.75 -6.01 19.55
CA LEU A 146 26.89 -7.21 19.53
C LEU A 146 27.29 -8.27 20.58
N GLY A 147 28.57 -8.31 20.96
CA GLY A 147 29.15 -9.40 21.74
C GLY A 147 29.27 -10.69 20.93
N THR A 148 28.76 -11.80 21.47
CA THR A 148 28.73 -13.08 20.75
C THR A 148 27.76 -13.01 19.57
N ALA A 149 28.27 -13.22 18.35
CA ALA A 149 27.50 -13.05 17.11
C ALA A 149 27.68 -14.23 16.14
N ALA A 150 26.64 -14.48 15.34
CA ALA A 150 26.73 -15.29 14.13
C ALA A 150 27.25 -14.42 12.98
N VAL A 151 28.19 -14.93 12.20
CA VAL A 151 28.81 -14.21 11.07
C VAL A 151 28.52 -14.96 9.78
N GLU A 152 27.93 -14.26 8.83
CA GLU A 152 27.56 -14.79 7.52
C GLU A 152 28.14 -13.89 6.41
N TRP A 153 28.31 -14.45 5.21
CA TRP A 153 28.73 -13.69 4.04
C TRP A 153 27.62 -12.73 3.60
N LYS A 154 27.94 -11.44 3.46
CA LYS A 154 27.04 -10.49 2.81
C LYS A 154 27.09 -10.70 1.30
N LEU A 155 26.14 -11.49 0.79
CA LEU A 155 26.00 -11.74 -0.64
C LEU A 155 25.61 -10.45 -1.39
N ASP A 156 26.17 -10.28 -2.58
CA ASP A 156 25.77 -9.22 -3.51
C ASP A 156 24.74 -9.78 -4.50
N GLY A 157 23.47 -9.51 -4.23
CA GLY A 157 22.37 -10.09 -4.99
C GLY A 157 21.00 -9.62 -4.51
N ILE A 158 19.98 -10.39 -4.88
CA ILE A 158 18.58 -10.10 -4.55
C ILE A 158 18.19 -10.88 -3.30
N ARG A 159 17.73 -10.18 -2.27
CA ARG A 159 17.11 -10.81 -1.10
C ARG A 159 15.71 -11.28 -1.48
N ILE A 160 15.47 -12.58 -1.35
CA ILE A 160 14.16 -13.19 -1.56
C ILE A 160 13.56 -13.67 -0.23
N GLN A 161 12.24 -13.70 -0.16
CA GLN A 161 11.49 -14.31 0.94
C GLN A 161 10.63 -15.43 0.34
N VAL A 162 10.93 -16.67 0.69
CA VAL A 162 10.26 -17.86 0.14
C VAL A 162 9.15 -18.28 1.09
N HIS A 163 7.94 -18.39 0.56
CA HIS A 163 6.80 -18.98 1.24
C HIS A 163 6.49 -20.32 0.56
N ARG A 164 6.34 -21.37 1.35
CA ARG A 164 5.94 -22.70 0.89
C ARG A 164 4.75 -23.15 1.73
N ASP A 165 3.68 -23.54 1.04
CA ASP A 165 2.50 -24.16 1.64
C ASP A 165 2.39 -25.58 1.10
N GLY A 166 2.34 -26.57 1.98
CA GLY A 166 2.47 -27.99 1.62
C GLY A 166 3.89 -28.44 1.26
N ASP A 167 3.96 -29.60 0.61
CA ASP A 167 5.20 -30.22 0.12
C ASP A 167 5.58 -29.69 -1.28
#